data_AF-A0A1U8PA75-F1
#
_entry.id   AF-A0A1U8PA75-F1
#
_cell.length_a   1.000
_cell.length_b   1.000
_cell.length_c   1.000
_cell.angle_alpha   90.00
_cell.angle_beta   90.00
_cell.angle_gamma   90.00
#
_symmetry.space_group_name_H-M   'P 1'
#
loop_
_entity.id
_entity.type
_entity.pdbx_description
1 polymer ?
#
loop_
_entity_poly.entity_id
_entity_poly.type
_entity_poly.pdbx_seq_one_letter_code
_entity_poly.pdbx_strand_id
1 'polypeptide(L)'
;MRNRKEYIPQACYTLASKERDIFLSILKNLKVPDGYASNISRCGNLKDHKLSNLKSHDGHILMQDLLPICLRGVIEKKMLSVITNLSDFFKRLCAKSLDPQEVDQLQIQVVLTLCEMEKIFPPSFFTIMIHLIIHLPTEIKLGGPVQYRWMYLIERYLMGLKASVRNRAYLEGSIAEGYIVSECLTFCSRYFSDVETIFSRPSRNDGNIQKRYIFSSEGRPIGTKNTKILDIWSLAQANRYVLLHSDKLSPYRQEFLETERAVYGGIQISKRTEDELLVEKFSTWLAK
;
A
#
# COMPACT_ATOMS: atom_id res chain seq x y z
N MET A 1 -20.02 10.49 61.70
CA MET A 1 -18.75 10.31 60.94
C MET A 1 -19.05 10.54 59.46
N ARG A 2 -18.38 11.52 58.82
CA ARG A 2 -18.60 11.85 57.40
C ARG A 2 -18.06 10.70 56.54
N ASN A 3 -18.89 10.16 55.64
CA ASN A 3 -18.48 9.24 54.57
C ASN A 3 -17.37 9.90 53.72
N ARG A 4 -16.10 9.64 54.05
CA ARG A 4 -14.97 9.91 53.16
C ARG A 4 -15.06 8.89 52.04
N LYS A 5 -15.70 9.25 50.92
CA LYS A 5 -15.51 8.52 49.66
C LYS A 5 -14.03 8.68 49.29
N GLU A 6 -13.26 7.61 49.44
CA GLU A 6 -11.88 7.57 48.98
C GLU A 6 -11.87 7.78 47.46
N TYR A 7 -11.16 8.82 47.02
CA TYR A 7 -11.01 9.13 45.62
C TYR A 7 -9.93 8.21 45.04
N ILE A 8 -10.35 7.23 44.25
CA ILE A 8 -9.44 6.39 43.48
C ILE A 8 -9.08 7.16 42.21
N PRO A 9 -7.78 7.47 41.98
CA PRO A 9 -7.37 8.16 40.76
C PRO A 9 -7.70 7.31 39.54
N GLN A 10 -8.08 7.98 38.46
CA GLN A 10 -8.37 7.33 37.19
C GLN A 10 -7.12 6.61 36.68
N ALA A 11 -7.29 5.39 36.17
CA ALA A 11 -6.18 4.63 35.61
C ALA A 11 -5.56 5.39 34.43
N CYS A 12 -4.23 5.34 34.31
CA CYS A 12 -3.46 6.06 33.28
C CYS A 12 -3.84 5.68 31.83
N TYR A 13 -4.53 4.54 31.65
CA TYR A 13 -5.04 4.08 30.36
C TYR A 13 -6.47 4.48 30.03
N THR A 14 -7.13 5.23 30.92
CA THR A 14 -8.50 5.71 30.72
C THR A 14 -8.49 7.18 30.34
N LEU A 15 -9.11 7.52 29.21
CA LEU A 15 -9.29 8.91 28.79
C LEU A 15 -10.52 9.54 29.45
N ALA A 16 -10.37 10.75 29.98
CA ALA A 16 -11.46 11.63 30.38
C ALA A 16 -12.29 12.11 29.17
N SER A 17 -13.48 12.65 29.40
CA SER A 17 -14.37 13.13 28.32
C SER A 17 -13.69 14.18 27.42
N LYS A 18 -13.03 15.19 28.03
CA LYS A 18 -12.27 16.23 27.28
C LYS A 18 -11.13 15.63 26.43
N GLU A 19 -10.43 14.65 26.98
CA GLU A 19 -9.35 13.94 26.30
C GLU A 19 -9.86 13.14 25.10
N ARG A 20 -11.03 12.49 25.23
CA ARG A 20 -11.70 11.80 24.11
C ARG A 20 -12.12 12.78 23.02
N ASP A 21 -12.59 13.97 23.39
CA ASP A 21 -12.96 15.00 22.40
C ASP A 21 -11.75 15.50 21.62
N ILE A 22 -10.61 15.70 22.27
CA ILE A 22 -9.35 16.05 21.61
C ILE A 22 -8.95 14.94 20.64
N PHE A 23 -8.92 13.68 21.10
CA PHE A 23 -8.59 12.53 20.27
C PHE A 23 -9.48 12.43 19.03
N LEU A 24 -10.80 12.51 19.20
CA LEU A 24 -11.77 12.40 18.11
C LEU A 24 -11.73 13.61 17.18
N SER A 25 -11.45 14.81 17.70
CA SER A 25 -11.28 16.02 16.91
C SER A 25 -10.06 15.92 15.99
N ILE A 26 -8.92 15.43 16.50
CA ILE A 26 -7.72 15.20 15.68
C ILE A 26 -8.05 14.19 14.57
N LEU A 27 -8.68 13.07 14.92
CA LEU A 27 -9.03 12.02 13.97
C LEU A 27 -9.99 12.50 12.88
N LYS A 28 -10.93 13.39 13.22
CA LYS A 28 -11.87 13.99 12.26
C LYS A 28 -11.24 14.98 11.30
N ASN A 29 -10.28 15.78 11.78
CA ASN A 29 -9.64 16.83 11.01
C ASN A 29 -8.40 16.33 10.25
N LEU A 30 -7.99 15.08 10.48
CA LEU A 30 -6.85 14.47 9.83
C LEU A 30 -7.05 14.38 8.31
N LYS A 31 -6.08 14.90 7.56
CA LYS A 31 -5.99 14.73 6.11
C LYS A 31 -4.81 13.81 5.80
N VAL A 32 -5.07 12.78 5.01
CA VAL A 32 -4.07 11.81 4.56
C VAL A 32 -3.94 11.83 3.03
N PRO A 33 -2.83 11.34 2.46
CA PRO A 33 -2.70 11.18 1.01
C PRO A 33 -3.82 10.32 0.41
N ASP A 34 -4.13 10.55 -0.86
CA ASP A 34 -5.13 9.74 -1.56
C ASP A 34 -4.71 8.27 -1.62
N GLY A 35 -5.70 7.39 -1.46
CA GLY A 35 -5.49 5.94 -1.41
C GLY A 35 -4.79 5.41 -0.15
N TYR A 36 -4.34 6.28 0.78
CA TYR A 36 -3.66 5.84 2.01
C TYR A 36 -4.64 5.29 3.06
N ALA A 37 -5.72 6.03 3.34
CA ALA A 37 -6.77 5.59 4.27
C ALA A 37 -8.16 5.82 3.67
N SER A 38 -9.16 5.11 4.20
CA SER A 38 -10.54 5.49 3.90
C SER A 38 -10.90 6.79 4.64
N ASN A 39 -12.10 7.34 4.39
CA ASN A 39 -12.56 8.52 5.12
C ASN A 39 -12.81 8.19 6.62
N ILE A 40 -11.73 8.25 7.41
CA ILE A 40 -11.65 7.96 8.84
C ILE A 40 -12.42 9.00 9.68
N SER A 41 -12.62 10.22 9.16
CA SER A 41 -13.38 11.25 9.87
C SER A 41 -14.83 10.82 10.20
N ARG A 42 -15.40 9.94 9.39
CA ARG A 42 -16.75 9.39 9.61
C ARG A 42 -16.82 8.47 10.84
N CYS A 43 -15.69 7.90 11.25
CA CYS A 43 -15.66 6.87 12.29
C CYS A 43 -15.79 7.48 13.69
N GLY A 44 -15.46 8.76 13.86
CA GLY A 44 -15.54 9.46 15.15
C GLY A 44 -16.93 10.04 15.43
N ASN A 45 -17.50 9.71 16.59
CA ASN A 45 -18.70 10.35 17.10
C ASN A 45 -18.37 11.12 18.40
N LEU A 46 -18.38 12.46 18.30
CA LEU A 46 -18.08 13.37 19.41
C LEU A 46 -19.19 13.40 20.46
N LYS A 47 -20.46 13.20 20.08
CA LYS A 47 -21.58 13.20 21.04
C LYS A 47 -21.51 12.00 21.97
N ASP A 48 -21.17 10.84 21.42
CA ASP A 48 -21.14 9.58 22.16
C ASP A 48 -19.75 9.22 22.68
N HIS A 49 -18.73 10.04 22.38
CA HIS A 49 -17.30 9.77 22.61
C HIS A 49 -16.85 8.37 22.14
N LYS A 50 -17.31 7.96 20.95
CA LYS A 50 -17.09 6.60 20.41
C LYS A 50 -16.49 6.62 19.02
N LEU A 51 -15.68 5.60 18.75
CA LEU A 51 -15.33 5.17 17.40
C LEU A 51 -16.33 4.10 16.95
N SER A 52 -16.86 4.26 15.75
CA SER A 52 -17.82 3.34 15.15
C SER A 52 -17.57 3.20 13.64
N ASN A 53 -18.13 2.17 13.01
CA ASN A 53 -18.03 1.95 11.56
C ASN A 53 -16.59 1.83 11.03
N LEU A 54 -15.64 1.40 11.86
CA LEU A 54 -14.29 1.06 11.42
C LEU A 54 -14.36 -0.25 10.62
N LYS A 55 -13.86 -0.23 9.39
CA LYS A 55 -13.56 -1.47 8.67
C LYS A 55 -12.17 -1.97 9.08
N SER A 56 -11.87 -3.23 8.77
CA SER A 56 -10.58 -3.85 9.08
C SER A 56 -9.39 -3.00 8.61
N HIS A 57 -9.48 -2.46 7.39
CA HIS A 57 -8.46 -1.55 6.84
C HIS A 57 -8.29 -0.28 7.68
N ASP A 58 -9.40 0.32 8.14
CA ASP A 58 -9.35 1.53 8.98
C ASP A 58 -8.71 1.23 10.34
N GLY A 59 -9.01 0.06 10.90
CA GLY A 59 -8.37 -0.44 12.11
C GLY A 59 -6.86 -0.61 11.96
N HIS A 60 -6.39 -1.17 10.83
CA HIS A 60 -4.95 -1.31 10.56
C HIS A 60 -4.25 0.04 10.45
N ILE A 61 -4.80 0.98 9.68
CA ILE A 61 -4.23 2.34 9.58
C ILE A 61 -4.20 3.03 10.94
N LEU A 62 -5.26 2.85 11.74
CA LEU A 62 -5.32 3.42 13.08
C LEU A 62 -4.24 2.82 13.99
N MET A 63 -4.08 1.50 14.00
CA MET A 63 -3.05 0.82 14.80
C MET A 63 -1.63 1.11 14.34
N GLN A 64 -1.37 1.23 13.04
CA GLN A 64 -0.02 1.41 12.50
C GLN A 64 0.48 2.85 12.62
N ASP A 65 -0.39 3.84 12.41
CA ASP A 65 0.05 5.23 12.23
C ASP A 65 -0.74 6.24 13.07
N LEU A 66 -2.06 6.13 13.15
CA LEU A 66 -2.87 7.24 13.68
C LEU A 66 -3.01 7.25 15.20
N LEU A 67 -3.02 6.08 15.83
CA LEU A 67 -3.25 5.96 17.27
C LEU A 67 -2.17 6.72 18.09
N PRO A 68 -0.86 6.57 17.82
CA PRO A 68 0.16 7.36 18.52
C PRO A 68 0.01 8.87 18.27
N ILE A 69 -0.35 9.27 17.06
CA ILE A 69 -0.51 10.68 16.69
C ILE A 69 -1.66 11.30 17.47
N CYS A 70 -2.82 10.64 17.49
CA CYS A 70 -4.02 11.15 18.16
C CYS A 70 -3.88 11.16 19.69
N LEU A 71 -3.00 10.33 20.25
CA LEU A 71 -2.77 10.23 21.70
C LEU A 71 -1.61 11.09 22.22
N ARG A 72 -0.72 11.60 21.35
CA ARG A 72 0.53 12.28 21.74
C ARG A 72 0.38 13.46 22.71
N GLY A 73 -0.79 14.12 22.72
CA GLY A 73 -1.09 15.23 23.63
C GLY A 73 -2.16 14.93 24.69
N VAL A 74 -2.56 13.67 24.82
CA VAL A 74 -3.75 13.26 25.58
C VAL A 74 -3.41 12.30 26.72
N ILE A 75 -2.36 11.47 26.56
CA ILE A 75 -1.96 10.46 27.55
C ILE A 75 -0.55 10.70 28.09
N GLU A 76 -0.22 10.01 29.17
CA GLU A 76 1.12 10.03 29.76
C GLU A 76 2.19 9.50 28.80
N LYS A 77 3.41 10.06 28.91
CA LYS A 77 4.55 9.71 28.04
C LYS A 77 4.88 8.22 28.04
N LYS A 78 4.81 7.55 29.20
CA LYS A 78 5.09 6.12 29.33
C LYS A 78 4.09 5.29 28.51
N MET A 79 2.79 5.58 28.65
CA MET A 79 1.76 4.89 27.88
C MET A 79 1.89 5.17 26.38
N LEU A 80 2.15 6.43 26.01
CA LEU A 80 2.37 6.81 24.62
C LEU A 80 3.55 6.05 24.00
N SER A 81 4.65 5.89 24.75
CA SER A 81 5.81 5.14 24.28
C SER A 81 5.45 3.69 23.95
N VAL A 82 4.68 3.04 24.82
CA VAL A 82 4.26 1.64 24.62
C VAL A 82 3.34 1.50 23.40
N ILE A 83 2.38 2.40 23.25
CA ILE A 83 1.50 2.42 22.06
C ILE A 83 2.30 2.69 20.80
N THR A 84 3.25 3.62 20.85
CA THR A 84 4.12 3.94 19.71
C THR A 84 4.96 2.74 19.29
N ASN A 85 5.53 1.99 20.24
CA ASN A 85 6.31 0.79 19.95
C ASN A 85 5.44 -0.30 19.31
N LEU A 86 4.21 -0.48 19.80
CA LEU A 86 3.26 -1.43 19.21
C LEU A 86 2.85 -1.01 17.79
N SER A 87 2.61 0.28 17.57
CA SER A 87 2.30 0.83 16.25
C SER A 87 3.45 0.68 15.27
N ASP A 88 4.68 0.97 15.69
CA ASP A 88 5.88 0.79 14.89
C ASP A 88 6.09 -0.69 14.52
N PHE A 89 5.87 -1.60 15.47
CA PHE A 89 5.88 -3.03 15.21
C PHE A 89 4.91 -3.39 14.08
N PHE A 90 3.63 -3.02 14.18
CA PHE A 90 2.64 -3.34 13.14
C PHE A 90 2.96 -2.67 11.80
N LYS A 91 3.49 -1.45 11.82
CA LYS A 91 3.88 -0.72 10.62
C LYS A 91 5.00 -1.42 9.87
N ARG A 92 6.05 -1.84 10.60
CA ARG A 92 7.18 -2.61 10.05
C ARG A 92 6.73 -3.99 9.59
N LEU A 93 5.89 -4.67 10.37
CA LEU A 93 5.29 -5.95 10.04
C LEU A 93 4.56 -5.92 8.67
N CYS A 94 3.89 -4.81 8.38
CA CYS A 94 3.10 -4.62 7.16
C CYS A 94 3.89 -3.95 6.01
N ALA A 95 5.21 -3.85 6.13
CA ALA A 95 6.05 -3.30 5.08
C ALA A 95 5.97 -4.14 3.79
N LYS A 96 6.15 -3.47 2.64
CA LYS A 96 6.06 -4.11 1.32
C LYS A 96 7.16 -5.12 1.05
N SER A 97 8.32 -4.90 1.67
CA SER A 97 9.52 -5.71 1.58
C SER A 97 10.10 -5.83 2.97
N LEU A 98 10.58 -7.01 3.33
CA LEU A 98 11.08 -7.32 4.66
C LEU A 98 12.43 -8.02 4.53
N ASP A 99 13.41 -7.54 5.28
CA ASP A 99 14.69 -8.24 5.48
C ASP A 99 14.50 -9.26 6.61
N PRO A 100 14.82 -10.56 6.40
CA PRO A 100 14.79 -11.56 7.47
C PRO A 100 15.48 -11.13 8.77
N GLN A 101 16.59 -10.39 8.70
CA GLN A 101 17.30 -9.89 9.89
C GLN A 101 16.48 -8.86 10.66
N GLU A 102 15.73 -8.01 9.96
CA GLU A 102 14.81 -7.06 10.60
C GLU A 102 13.65 -7.79 11.29
N VAL A 103 13.21 -8.94 10.75
CA VAL A 103 12.14 -9.75 11.37
C VAL A 103 12.59 -10.39 12.68
N ASP A 104 13.84 -10.81 12.79
CA ASP A 104 14.42 -11.28 14.07
C ASP A 104 14.38 -10.17 15.13
N GLN A 105 14.74 -8.95 14.76
CA GLN A 105 14.69 -7.80 15.65
C GLN A 105 13.25 -7.45 16.05
N LEU A 106 12.29 -7.52 15.11
CA LEU A 106 10.87 -7.31 15.39
C LEU A 106 10.33 -8.32 16.40
N GLN A 107 10.79 -9.57 16.35
CA GLN A 107 10.40 -10.60 17.32
C GLN A 107 10.86 -10.27 18.74
N ILE A 108 12.08 -9.76 18.90
CA ILE A 108 12.58 -9.32 20.22
C ILE A 108 11.79 -8.09 20.70
N GLN A 109 11.58 -7.12 19.80
CA GLN A 109 10.89 -5.87 20.15
C GLN A 109 9.44 -6.07 20.57
N VAL A 110 8.71 -6.99 19.92
CA VAL A 110 7.31 -7.23 20.26
C VAL A 110 7.16 -7.88 21.63
N VAL A 111 8.06 -8.80 21.98
CA VAL A 111 8.07 -9.43 23.31
C VAL A 111 8.29 -8.37 24.39
N LEU A 112 9.30 -7.51 24.23
CA LEU A 112 9.56 -6.42 25.17
C LEU A 112 8.38 -5.43 25.24
N THR A 113 7.75 -5.13 24.11
CA THR A 113 6.58 -4.25 24.06
C THR A 113 5.41 -4.83 24.83
N LEU A 114 5.11 -6.12 24.66
CA LEU A 114 4.04 -6.78 25.42
C LEU A 114 4.35 -6.83 26.92
N CYS A 115 5.60 -7.11 27.33
CA CYS A 115 5.99 -7.05 28.74
C CYS A 115 5.80 -5.64 29.34
N GLU A 116 6.07 -4.58 28.59
CA GLU A 116 5.78 -3.21 29.05
C GLU A 116 4.28 -2.91 29.08
N MET A 117 3.50 -3.46 28.15
CA MET A 117 2.04 -3.37 28.18
C MET A 117 1.48 -4.05 29.44
N GLU A 118 1.99 -5.23 29.82
CA GLU A 118 1.52 -5.99 31.00
C GLU A 118 1.70 -5.23 32.31
N LYS A 119 2.69 -4.33 32.37
CA LYS A 119 2.91 -3.44 33.52
C LYS A 119 1.90 -2.30 33.61
N ILE A 120 1.16 -2.01 32.53
CA ILE A 120 0.27 -0.84 32.41
C ILE A 120 -1.20 -1.26 32.37
N PHE A 121 -1.53 -2.23 31.50
CA PHE A 121 -2.90 -2.65 31.24
C PHE A 121 -3.32 -3.78 32.19
N PRO A 122 -4.63 -3.88 32.50
CA PRO A 122 -5.13 -4.95 33.37
C PRO A 122 -4.99 -6.32 32.69
N PRO A 123 -4.89 -7.43 33.44
CA PRO A 123 -4.83 -8.79 32.87
C PRO A 123 -5.98 -9.12 31.92
N SER A 124 -7.16 -8.52 32.11
CA SER A 124 -8.32 -8.69 31.22
C SER A 124 -8.10 -8.16 29.80
N PHE A 125 -7.13 -7.26 29.59
CA PHE A 125 -6.75 -6.78 28.26
C PHE A 125 -6.02 -7.87 27.46
N PHE A 126 -5.24 -8.73 28.13
CA PHE A 126 -4.39 -9.75 27.53
C PHE A 126 -5.17 -11.01 27.15
N THR A 127 -6.11 -10.84 26.23
CA THR A 127 -6.81 -11.96 25.60
C THR A 127 -5.88 -12.77 24.69
N ILE A 128 -6.35 -13.91 24.19
CA ILE A 128 -5.63 -14.73 23.20
C ILE A 128 -5.16 -13.88 22.01
N MET A 129 -5.98 -12.92 21.56
CA MET A 129 -5.64 -12.06 20.42
C MET A 129 -4.40 -11.19 20.65
N ILE A 130 -4.18 -10.71 21.87
CA ILE A 130 -3.00 -9.91 22.21
C ILE A 130 -1.75 -10.80 22.25
N HIS A 131 -1.88 -12.02 22.76
CA HIS A 131 -0.77 -12.98 22.81
C HIS A 131 -0.36 -13.45 21.42
N LEU A 132 -1.30 -13.57 20.46
CA LEU A 132 -0.97 -14.00 19.10
C LEU A 132 0.02 -13.07 18.37
N ILE A 133 0.14 -11.82 18.82
CA ILE A 133 1.04 -10.82 18.21
C ILE A 133 2.50 -11.31 18.24
N ILE A 134 2.92 -12.09 19.26
CA ILE A 134 4.29 -12.62 19.34
C ILE A 134 4.62 -13.64 18.25
N HIS A 135 3.61 -14.26 17.64
CA HIS A 135 3.78 -15.28 16.61
C HIS A 135 3.82 -14.69 15.20
N LEU A 136 3.37 -13.45 15.00
CA LEU A 136 3.34 -12.79 13.69
C LEU A 136 4.72 -12.70 13.00
N PRO A 137 5.84 -12.45 13.70
CA PRO A 137 7.17 -12.48 13.08
C PRO A 137 7.51 -13.84 12.49
N THR A 138 7.24 -14.92 13.23
CA THR A 138 7.45 -16.30 12.75
C THR A 138 6.55 -16.59 11.55
N GLU A 139 5.29 -16.19 11.61
CA GLU A 139 4.33 -16.36 10.53
C GLU A 139 4.80 -15.68 9.24
N ILE A 140 5.44 -14.52 9.34
CA ILE A 140 5.99 -13.78 8.20
C ILE A 140 7.26 -14.41 7.65
N LYS A 141 8.12 -14.97 8.50
CA LYS A 141 9.29 -15.72 8.01
C LYS A 141 8.85 -16.93 7.18
N LEU A 142 7.74 -17.57 7.56
CA LEU A 142 7.21 -18.73 6.87
C LEU A 142 6.37 -18.36 5.64
N GLY A 143 5.49 -17.37 5.77
CA GLY A 143 4.48 -17.02 4.76
C GLY A 143 4.83 -15.80 3.89
N GLY A 144 5.94 -15.12 4.16
CA GLY A 144 6.32 -13.89 3.48
C GLY A 144 5.47 -12.66 3.88
N PRO A 145 5.61 -11.55 3.13
CA PRO A 145 4.98 -10.27 3.44
C PRO A 145 3.47 -10.36 3.63
N VAL A 146 2.96 -9.73 4.69
CA VAL A 146 1.56 -9.84 5.14
C VAL A 146 0.57 -9.34 4.08
N GLN A 147 0.96 -8.34 3.30
CA GLN A 147 0.12 -7.72 2.27
C GLN A 147 -0.48 -8.71 1.25
N TYR A 148 0.21 -9.82 0.98
CA TYR A 148 -0.26 -10.85 0.04
C TYR A 148 -1.19 -11.88 0.68
N ARG A 149 -1.24 -11.91 2.01
CA ARG A 149 -2.01 -12.88 2.81
C ARG A 149 -3.24 -12.27 3.46
N TRP A 150 -3.42 -10.95 3.33
CA TRP A 150 -4.62 -10.27 3.77
C TRP A 150 -5.84 -10.63 2.92
N MET A 151 -6.98 -10.77 3.59
CA MET A 151 -8.28 -10.95 2.93
C MET A 151 -8.72 -9.76 2.08
N TYR A 152 -8.09 -8.59 2.20
CA TYR A 152 -8.53 -7.38 1.50
C TYR A 152 -8.60 -7.52 -0.01
N LEU A 153 -7.65 -8.23 -0.62
CA LEU A 153 -7.66 -8.46 -2.07
C LEU A 153 -8.89 -9.29 -2.46
N ILE A 154 -9.16 -10.35 -1.70
CA ILE A 154 -10.28 -11.26 -1.90
C ILE A 154 -11.61 -10.52 -1.66
N GLU A 155 -11.73 -9.78 -0.56
CA GLU A 155 -12.92 -9.00 -0.24
C GLU A 155 -13.26 -7.96 -1.32
N ARG A 156 -12.25 -7.24 -1.84
CA ARG A 156 -12.44 -6.28 -2.93
C ARG A 156 -12.88 -6.96 -4.22
N TYR A 157 -12.29 -8.11 -4.54
CA TYR A 157 -12.69 -8.89 -5.70
C TYR A 157 -14.13 -9.38 -5.60
N LEU A 158 -14.50 -9.98 -4.47
CA LEU A 158 -15.86 -10.47 -4.20
C LEU A 158 -16.89 -9.32 -4.21
N MET A 159 -16.53 -8.13 -3.74
CA MET A 159 -17.37 -6.95 -3.86
C MET A 159 -17.66 -6.60 -5.34
N GLY A 160 -16.66 -6.71 -6.22
CA GLY A 160 -16.82 -6.52 -7.66
C GLY A 160 -17.76 -7.55 -8.26
N LEU A 161 -17.54 -8.84 -7.98
CA LEU A 161 -18.42 -9.92 -8.46
C LEU A 161 -19.86 -9.74 -7.99
N LYS A 162 -20.06 -9.34 -6.73
CA LYS A 162 -21.38 -9.05 -6.18
C LYS A 162 -22.09 -7.93 -6.95
N ALA A 163 -21.37 -6.93 -7.43
CA ALA A 163 -21.95 -5.84 -8.22
C ALA A 163 -22.39 -6.30 -9.63
N SER A 164 -21.82 -7.39 -10.15
CA SER A 164 -22.21 -8.00 -11.43
C SER A 164 -23.51 -8.80 -11.36
N VAL A 165 -24.00 -9.14 -10.17
CA VAL A 165 -25.22 -9.93 -9.99
C VAL A 165 -26.47 -9.07 -10.29
N ARG A 166 -27.07 -9.29 -11.47
CA ARG A 166 -28.35 -8.74 -11.91
C ARG A 166 -29.51 -9.71 -11.67
N ASN A 167 -29.26 -11.00 -11.77
CA ASN A 167 -30.25 -12.04 -11.48
C ASN A 167 -29.82 -12.91 -10.29
N ARG A 168 -30.55 -12.81 -9.17
CA ARG A 168 -30.25 -13.59 -7.95
C ARG A 168 -30.68 -15.05 -8.03
N ALA A 169 -31.55 -15.42 -8.97
CA ALA A 169 -31.96 -16.82 -9.18
C ALA A 169 -30.85 -17.64 -9.87
N TYR A 170 -29.97 -16.98 -10.63
CA TYR A 170 -28.86 -17.61 -11.35
C TYR A 170 -27.57 -16.80 -11.14
N LEU A 171 -27.00 -16.90 -9.94
CA LEU A 171 -25.87 -16.10 -9.50
C LEU A 171 -24.64 -16.24 -10.41
N GLU A 172 -24.23 -17.47 -10.69
CA GLU A 172 -23.02 -17.77 -11.49
C GLU A 172 -23.17 -17.26 -12.93
N GLY A 173 -24.31 -17.54 -13.56
CA GLY A 173 -24.60 -17.05 -14.91
C GLY A 173 -24.63 -15.52 -15.00
N SER A 174 -25.23 -14.87 -14.00
CA SER A 174 -25.27 -13.40 -13.95
C SER A 174 -23.89 -12.78 -13.75
N ILE A 175 -23.01 -13.42 -12.95
CA ILE A 175 -21.63 -12.97 -12.78
C ILE A 175 -20.84 -13.16 -14.07
N ALA A 176 -20.97 -14.32 -14.72
CA ALA A 176 -20.29 -14.62 -15.98
C ALA A 176 -20.68 -13.62 -17.08
N GLU A 177 -21.97 -13.31 -17.22
CA GLU A 177 -22.45 -12.29 -18.17
C GLU A 177 -21.87 -10.91 -17.86
N GLY A 178 -21.92 -10.47 -16.60
CA GLY A 178 -21.37 -9.19 -16.18
C GLY A 178 -19.85 -9.09 -16.40
N TYR A 179 -19.13 -10.20 -16.22
CA TYR A 179 -17.71 -10.29 -16.49
C TYR A 179 -17.40 -10.13 -18.00
N ILE A 180 -18.11 -10.86 -18.86
CA ILE A 180 -17.98 -10.75 -20.33
C ILE A 180 -18.24 -9.30 -20.78
N VAL A 181 -19.32 -8.68 -20.30
CA VAL A 181 -19.62 -7.27 -20.62
C VAL A 181 -18.48 -6.36 -20.18
N SER A 182 -17.95 -6.54 -18.96
CA SER A 182 -16.84 -5.74 -18.45
C SER A 182 -15.58 -5.90 -19.30
N GLU A 183 -15.24 -7.12 -19.74
CA GLU A 183 -14.08 -7.36 -20.60
C GLU A 183 -14.27 -6.77 -22.00
N CYS A 184 -15.43 -6.96 -22.63
CA CYS A 184 -15.75 -6.37 -23.93
C CYS A 184 -15.66 -4.84 -23.88
N LEU A 185 -16.25 -4.20 -22.87
CA LEU A 185 -16.16 -2.75 -22.69
C LEU A 185 -14.73 -2.29 -22.45
N THR A 186 -13.96 -3.01 -21.63
CA THR A 186 -12.53 -2.75 -21.39
C THR A 186 -11.74 -2.82 -22.69
N PHE A 187 -11.97 -3.83 -23.52
CA PHE A 187 -11.31 -3.98 -24.82
C PHE A 187 -11.68 -2.85 -25.78
N CYS A 188 -12.98 -2.60 -26.00
CA CYS A 188 -13.46 -1.54 -26.87
C CYS A 188 -12.95 -0.16 -26.41
N SER A 189 -12.82 0.06 -25.10
CA SER A 189 -12.32 1.32 -24.54
C SER A 189 -10.90 1.70 -24.99
N ARG A 190 -10.10 0.75 -25.48
CA ARG A 190 -8.77 1.04 -26.03
C ARG A 190 -8.81 1.72 -27.40
N TYR A 191 -9.93 1.63 -28.11
CA TYR A 191 -10.11 2.15 -29.46
C TYR A 191 -10.90 3.47 -29.51
N PHE A 192 -11.42 3.93 -28.37
CA PHE A 192 -12.12 5.21 -28.27
C PHE A 192 -11.16 6.30 -27.77
N SER A 193 -10.91 7.31 -28.61
CA SER A 193 -10.16 8.53 -28.24
C SER A 193 -11.05 9.61 -27.62
N ASP A 194 -12.33 9.63 -28.01
CA ASP A 194 -13.22 10.78 -27.79
C ASP A 194 -14.11 10.61 -26.54
N VAL A 195 -13.97 9.48 -25.84
CA VAL A 195 -14.77 9.15 -24.65
C VAL A 195 -13.84 8.88 -23.48
N GLU A 196 -14.24 9.33 -22.28
CA GLU A 196 -13.51 9.00 -21.07
C GLU A 196 -13.62 7.49 -20.78
N THR A 197 -12.47 6.84 -20.63
CA THR A 197 -12.36 5.40 -20.39
C THR A 197 -11.65 5.14 -19.07
N ILE A 198 -11.66 3.88 -18.62
CA ILE A 198 -10.91 3.48 -17.43
C ILE A 198 -9.40 3.75 -17.53
N PHE A 199 -8.87 3.87 -18.76
CA PHE A 199 -7.46 4.13 -19.05
C PHE A 199 -7.15 5.62 -19.23
N SER A 200 -8.09 6.39 -19.79
CA SER A 200 -7.91 7.83 -20.01
C SER A 200 -8.36 8.70 -18.83
N ARG A 201 -9.23 8.18 -17.94
CA ARG A 201 -9.71 8.92 -16.77
C ARG A 201 -8.53 9.38 -15.89
N PRO A 202 -8.49 10.67 -15.51
CA PRO A 202 -7.46 11.18 -14.60
C PRO A 202 -7.62 10.55 -13.22
N SER A 203 -6.51 10.43 -12.49
CA SER A 203 -6.57 9.96 -11.11
C SER A 203 -7.32 10.97 -10.22
N ARG A 204 -7.94 10.51 -9.13
CA ARG A 204 -8.79 11.37 -8.25
C ARG A 204 -8.06 12.62 -7.72
N ASN A 205 -6.73 12.61 -7.70
CA ASN A 205 -5.88 13.74 -7.31
C ASN A 205 -4.70 13.91 -8.28
N ASP A 206 -4.96 13.86 -9.61
CA ASP A 206 -3.92 13.85 -10.65
C ASP A 206 -3.08 15.13 -10.72
N GLY A 207 -3.50 16.21 -10.04
CA GLY A 207 -2.75 17.45 -9.96
C GLY A 207 -2.44 18.10 -11.32
N ASN A 208 -3.15 17.71 -12.39
CA ASN A 208 -2.84 18.04 -13.79
C ASN A 208 -1.46 17.57 -14.28
N ILE A 209 -0.92 16.46 -13.75
CA ILE A 209 0.26 15.83 -14.34
C ILE A 209 -0.15 15.26 -15.70
N GLN A 210 0.25 15.93 -16.78
CA GLN A 210 0.07 15.40 -18.13
C GLN A 210 0.85 14.09 -18.21
N LYS A 211 0.15 12.96 -18.26
CA LYS A 211 0.75 11.65 -18.58
C LYS A 211 1.24 11.66 -20.03
N ARG A 212 2.35 12.35 -20.28
CA ARG A 212 3.07 12.32 -21.54
C ARG A 212 3.95 11.09 -21.57
N TYR A 213 3.40 9.99 -22.08
CA TYR A 213 4.17 8.83 -22.55
C TYR A 213 4.58 7.80 -21.48
N ILE A 214 4.92 6.57 -21.90
CA ILE A 214 5.19 5.39 -21.04
C ILE A 214 6.28 5.64 -19.95
N PHE A 215 7.13 6.66 -20.15
CA PHE A 215 8.16 7.10 -19.19
C PHE A 215 7.83 8.37 -18.40
N SER A 216 6.67 9.01 -18.62
CA SER A 216 6.17 10.02 -17.67
C SER A 216 5.36 9.36 -16.57
N SER A 217 5.94 8.34 -15.94
CA SER A 217 5.62 8.05 -14.54
C SER A 217 6.37 9.08 -13.68
N GLU A 218 6.14 10.37 -13.93
CA GLU A 218 6.46 11.41 -12.95
C GLU A 218 5.55 11.14 -11.75
N GLY A 219 5.96 10.19 -10.92
CA GLY A 219 5.36 9.97 -9.63
C GLY A 219 5.53 11.25 -8.84
N ARG A 220 4.53 11.59 -8.03
CA ARG A 220 4.69 12.68 -7.07
C ARG A 220 5.80 12.29 -6.09
N PRO A 221 6.92 13.02 -5.99
CA PRO A 221 7.91 12.72 -4.96
C PRO A 221 7.25 12.94 -3.60
N ILE A 222 7.19 11.89 -2.79
CA ILE A 222 6.65 11.92 -1.42
C ILE A 222 7.78 11.49 -0.49
N GLY A 223 8.12 12.35 0.47
CA GLY A 223 9.15 12.07 1.49
C GLY A 223 10.55 12.56 1.13
N THR A 224 11.54 12.00 1.82
CA THR A 224 12.95 12.40 1.71
C THR A 224 13.58 11.87 0.43
N LYS A 225 14.26 12.74 -0.33
CA LYS A 225 14.99 12.35 -1.54
C LYS A 225 16.28 11.62 -1.15
N ASN A 226 16.31 10.31 -1.37
CA ASN A 226 17.53 9.53 -1.24
C ASN A 226 18.17 9.36 -2.62
N THR A 227 19.37 9.90 -2.78
CA THR A 227 20.16 9.73 -4.00
C THR A 227 20.87 8.38 -3.91
N LYS A 228 20.53 7.45 -4.79
CA LYS A 228 21.24 6.17 -4.91
C LYS A 228 22.12 6.22 -6.15
N ILE A 229 23.41 5.98 -5.97
CA ILE A 229 24.33 5.78 -7.11
C ILE A 229 24.07 4.36 -7.61
N LEU A 230 23.66 4.25 -8.88
CA LEU A 230 23.48 2.95 -9.52
C LEU A 230 24.86 2.36 -9.82
N ASP A 231 25.02 1.07 -9.56
CA ASP A 231 26.17 0.32 -10.06
C ASP A 231 26.07 0.18 -11.58
N ILE A 232 27.19 -0.19 -12.21
CA ILE A 232 27.32 -0.26 -13.67
C ILE A 232 26.26 -1.19 -14.28
N TRP A 233 25.93 -2.31 -13.63
CA TRP A 233 24.95 -3.27 -14.13
C TRP A 233 23.53 -2.72 -14.03
N SER A 234 23.15 -2.14 -12.89
CA SER A 234 21.84 -1.50 -12.73
C SER A 234 21.64 -0.33 -13.69
N LEU A 235 22.69 0.47 -13.92
CA LEU A 235 22.67 1.58 -14.88
C LEU A 235 22.49 1.07 -16.31
N ALA A 236 23.25 0.05 -16.71
CA ALA A 236 23.13 -0.58 -18.03
C ALA A 236 21.72 -1.15 -18.25
N GLN A 237 21.14 -1.80 -17.23
CA GLN A 237 19.80 -2.35 -17.29
C GLN A 237 18.72 -1.27 -17.41
N ALA A 238 18.84 -0.18 -16.63
CA ALA A 238 17.93 0.96 -16.71
C ALA A 238 17.96 1.61 -18.11
N ASN A 239 19.16 1.81 -18.66
CA ASN A 239 19.32 2.35 -20.01
C ASN A 239 18.71 1.43 -21.07
N ARG A 240 18.97 0.11 -21.02
CA ARG A 240 18.37 -0.88 -21.91
C ARG A 240 16.85 -0.85 -21.87
N TYR A 241 16.27 -0.76 -20.68
CA TYR A 241 14.83 -0.71 -20.52
C TYR A 241 14.22 0.49 -21.28
N VAL A 242 14.81 1.68 -21.13
CA VAL A 242 14.39 2.89 -21.84
C VAL A 242 14.55 2.76 -23.35
N LEU A 243 15.70 2.26 -23.80
CA LEU A 243 16.01 2.13 -25.24
C LEU A 243 15.06 1.15 -25.96
N LEU A 244 14.66 0.07 -25.30
CA LEU A 244 13.82 -0.97 -25.90
C LEU A 244 12.33 -0.67 -25.84
N HIS A 245 11.86 -0.01 -24.79
CA HIS A 245 10.42 0.17 -24.53
C HIS A 245 9.89 1.56 -24.89
N SER A 246 10.72 2.38 -25.55
CA SER A 246 10.31 3.67 -26.07
C SER A 246 9.83 3.57 -27.51
N ASP A 247 8.52 3.54 -27.76
CA ASP A 247 7.86 4.01 -29.00
C ASP A 247 8.55 5.19 -29.72
N LYS A 248 9.08 6.24 -29.05
CA LYS A 248 9.84 7.32 -29.72
C LYS A 248 11.12 6.81 -30.38
N LEU A 249 11.70 5.75 -29.82
CA LEU A 249 12.87 5.06 -30.35
C LEU A 249 12.50 3.90 -31.29
N SER A 250 11.20 3.65 -31.53
CA SER A 250 10.75 2.58 -32.42
C SER A 250 11.29 2.72 -33.85
N PRO A 251 11.29 3.91 -34.47
CA PRO A 251 11.85 4.07 -35.82
C PRO A 251 13.34 3.72 -35.86
N TYR A 252 14.11 4.17 -34.87
CA TYR A 252 15.56 3.92 -34.78
C TYR A 252 15.89 2.44 -34.52
N ARG A 253 15.07 1.72 -33.75
CA ARG A 253 15.23 0.27 -33.58
C ARG A 253 15.00 -0.49 -34.90
N GLN A 254 14.03 -0.05 -35.68
CA GLN A 254 13.77 -0.64 -37.00
C GLN A 254 14.94 -0.37 -37.96
N GLU A 255 15.41 0.87 -38.02
CA GLU A 255 16.57 1.26 -38.83
C GLU A 255 17.83 0.48 -38.46
N PHE A 256 18.12 0.33 -37.17
CA PHE A 256 19.24 -0.49 -36.68
C PHE A 256 19.13 -1.95 -37.15
N LEU A 257 17.96 -2.58 -36.96
CA LEU A 257 17.73 -3.95 -37.38
C LEU A 257 17.84 -4.12 -38.90
N GLU A 258 17.40 -3.12 -39.68
CA GLU A 258 17.56 -3.09 -41.14
C GLU A 258 19.04 -3.00 -41.55
N THR A 259 19.83 -2.16 -40.89
CA THR A 259 21.28 -2.09 -41.14
C THR A 259 21.99 -3.41 -40.81
N GLU A 260 21.66 -4.07 -39.70
CA GLU A 260 22.27 -5.36 -39.35
C GLU A 260 21.81 -6.46 -40.33
N ARG A 261 20.52 -6.51 -40.71
CA ARG A 261 20.03 -7.47 -41.72
C ARG A 261 20.70 -7.29 -43.08
N ALA A 262 21.03 -6.05 -43.47
CA ALA A 262 21.77 -5.77 -44.70
C ALA A 262 23.22 -6.32 -44.65
N VAL A 263 23.87 -6.29 -43.48
CA VAL A 263 25.20 -6.88 -43.28
C VAL A 263 25.18 -8.41 -43.39
N TYR A 264 24.10 -9.07 -42.96
CA TYR A 264 23.91 -10.52 -43.08
C TYR A 264 23.33 -10.97 -44.43
N GLY A 265 23.35 -10.10 -45.46
CA GLY A 265 22.94 -10.47 -46.82
C GLY A 265 21.45 -10.78 -46.98
N GLY A 266 20.59 -10.21 -46.11
CA GLY A 266 19.13 -10.37 -46.23
C GLY A 266 18.58 -11.70 -45.69
N ILE A 267 19.37 -12.46 -44.94
CA ILE A 267 18.90 -13.68 -44.25
C ILE A 267 17.89 -13.29 -43.16
N GLN A 268 16.79 -14.04 -43.08
CA GLN A 268 15.77 -13.83 -42.06
C GLN A 268 16.32 -14.23 -40.68
N ILE A 269 16.63 -13.23 -39.85
CA ILE A 269 17.17 -13.42 -38.50
C ILE A 269 16.06 -13.88 -37.56
N SER A 270 16.37 -14.83 -36.66
CA SER A 270 15.45 -15.25 -35.61
C SER A 270 15.12 -14.09 -34.67
N LYS A 271 13.86 -13.98 -34.23
CA LYS A 271 13.42 -12.97 -33.26
C LYS A 271 14.31 -12.91 -32.01
N ARG A 272 14.78 -14.07 -31.53
CA ARG A 272 15.70 -14.16 -30.38
C ARG A 272 17.02 -13.43 -30.65
N THR A 273 17.56 -13.58 -31.86
CA THR A 273 18.82 -12.97 -32.26
C THR A 273 18.66 -11.47 -32.50
N GLU A 274 17.50 -11.01 -32.97
CA GLU A 274 17.19 -9.58 -33.04
C GLU A 274 17.12 -8.94 -31.65
N ASP A 275 16.49 -9.61 -30.69
CA ASP A 275 16.44 -9.16 -29.31
C ASP A 275 17.85 -9.11 -28.67
N GLU A 276 18.70 -10.10 -28.93
CA GLU A 276 20.11 -10.12 -28.50
C GLU A 276 20.91 -8.94 -29.09
N LEU A 277 20.78 -8.68 -30.40
CA LEU A 277 21.43 -7.54 -31.07
C LEU A 277 20.96 -6.20 -30.50
N LEU A 278 19.66 -6.06 -30.22
CA LEU A 278 19.09 -4.86 -29.61
C LEU A 278 19.60 -4.63 -28.18
N VAL A 279 19.85 -5.68 -27.42
CA VAL A 279 20.35 -5.59 -26.04
C VAL A 279 21.85 -5.24 -25.99
N GLU A 280 22.62 -5.74 -26.95
CA GLU A 280 24.08 -5.65 -26.94
C GLU A 280 24.64 -4.47 -27.73
N LYS A 281 24.06 -4.18 -28.91
CA LYS A 281 24.67 -3.26 -29.89
C LYS A 281 23.85 -2.02 -30.18
N PHE A 282 22.54 -2.02 -29.92
CA PHE A 282 21.70 -0.86 -30.23
C PHE A 282 22.15 0.42 -29.50
N SER A 283 22.57 0.32 -28.25
CA SER A 283 23.03 1.47 -27.46
C SER A 283 24.31 2.10 -28.04
N THR A 284 25.23 1.29 -28.55
CA THR A 284 26.48 1.77 -29.15
C THR A 284 26.27 2.27 -30.58
N TRP A 285 25.30 1.70 -31.31
CA TRP A 285 24.88 2.20 -32.61
C TRP A 285 24.19 3.56 -32.51
N LEU A 286 23.27 3.72 -31.55
CA LEU A 286 22.52 4.97 -31.34
C LEU A 286 23.42 6.13 -30.88
N ALA A 287 24.60 5.83 -30.35
CA ALA A 287 25.57 6.82 -29.91
C ALA A 287 26.48 7.35 -31.04
N LYS A 288 26.41 6.77 -32.24
CA LYS A 288 27.12 7.23 -33.43
C LYS A 288 26.32 8.29 -34.17
#